data_AF-A0A5D0WZY2-F1
#
_entry.id   AF-A0A5D0WZY2-F1
#
_cell.length_a   1.000
_cell.length_b   1.000
_cell.length_c   1.000
_cell.angle_alpha   90.00
_cell.angle_beta   90.00
_cell.angle_gamma   90.00
#
_symmetry.space_group_name_H-M   'P 1'
#
loop_
_entity.id
_entity.type
_entity.pdbx_description
1 polymer ?
#
loop_
_entity_poly.entity_id
_entity_poly.type
_entity_poly.pdbx_seq_one_letter_code
_entity_poly.pdbx_strand_id
1 'polypeptide(L)'
;MSGLGSELRGFGLSLRDALRVFRLAPLALLLVMVPEFVQHAAEIRLGMFASDEAFRTLAQDPMRWAYGTAKLVGLALAVFFTARFWANRAAGRPGWSLSDIAWRPLALGLLILVLCSLPGSLPLGLGPAASLAIGLSLTLVSLPGVVLMIAGIFGDRAFGLRDAYVRGWSKALRIALYIAPPWLFLQLLHEANHTAALGQPDALFWGLMAFDTLVVGLMAAVAGTGAHHGFVGPRAINPEEVSAI
;
A
#
# COMPACT_ATOMS: atom_id res chain seq x y z
N MET A 1 10.90 16.60 23.48
CA MET A 1 9.54 16.26 22.99
C MET A 1 9.15 14.90 23.53
N SER A 2 7.92 14.71 24.02
CA SER A 2 7.42 13.41 24.47
C SER A 2 7.40 12.39 23.33
N GLY A 3 7.36 11.09 23.65
CA GLY A 3 7.27 10.02 22.64
C GLY A 3 6.09 10.21 21.69
N LEU A 4 4.92 10.59 22.22
CA LEU A 4 3.71 10.84 21.44
C LEU A 4 3.86 12.03 20.47
N GLY A 5 4.44 13.15 20.93
CA GLY A 5 4.65 14.32 20.08
C GLY A 5 5.59 14.04 18.91
N SER A 6 6.59 13.17 19.11
CA SER A 6 7.47 12.71 18.03
C SER A 6 6.72 11.85 17.02
N GLU A 7 5.85 10.94 17.45
CA GLU A 7 5.09 10.06 16.56
C GLU A 7 4.05 10.84 15.74
N LEU A 8 3.33 11.79 16.35
CA LEU A 8 2.39 12.66 15.62
C LEU A 8 3.09 13.50 14.56
N ARG A 9 4.28 14.04 14.89
CA ARG A 9 5.12 14.75 13.91
C ARG A 9 5.53 13.82 12.76
N GLY A 10 5.99 12.61 13.08
CA GLY A 10 6.38 11.63 12.05
C GLY A 10 5.23 11.22 11.14
N PHE A 11 4.03 11.02 11.71
CA PHE A 11 2.81 10.77 10.95
C PHE A 11 2.48 11.92 9.99
N GLY A 12 2.48 13.17 10.49
CA GLY A 12 2.24 14.35 9.65
C GLY A 12 3.29 14.51 8.54
N LEU A 13 4.56 14.24 8.81
CA LEU A 13 5.62 14.23 7.79
C LEU A 13 5.39 13.13 6.75
N SER A 14 4.97 11.93 7.18
CA SER A 14 4.64 10.82 6.27
C SER A 14 3.52 11.19 5.29
N LEU A 15 2.47 11.86 5.76
CA LEU A 15 1.37 12.32 4.91
C LEU A 15 1.83 13.40 3.92
N ARG A 16 2.58 14.39 4.41
CA ARG A 16 3.16 15.44 3.55
C ARG A 16 4.05 14.83 2.47
N ASP A 17 4.90 13.90 2.84
CA ASP A 17 5.85 13.28 1.92
C ASP A 17 5.14 12.35 0.92
N ALA A 18 4.06 11.67 1.32
CA ALA A 18 3.20 10.93 0.39
C ALA A 18 2.65 11.81 -0.74
N LEU A 19 2.19 13.02 -0.44
CA LEU A 19 1.76 13.98 -1.47
C LEU A 19 2.92 14.42 -2.38
N ARG A 20 4.14 14.51 -1.83
CA ARG A 20 5.33 14.90 -2.61
C ARG A 20 5.76 13.83 -3.61
N VAL A 21 5.36 12.58 -3.45
CA VAL A 21 5.66 11.49 -4.40
C VAL A 21 5.14 11.82 -5.80
N PHE A 22 3.99 12.53 -5.92
CA PHE A 22 3.46 12.97 -7.22
C PHE A 22 4.43 13.86 -8.00
N ARG A 23 5.26 14.66 -7.31
CA ARG A 23 6.29 15.50 -7.95
C ARG A 23 7.62 14.75 -8.07
N LEU A 24 7.99 14.00 -7.05
CA LEU A 24 9.34 13.45 -6.90
C LEU A 24 9.55 12.10 -7.59
N ALA A 25 8.51 11.27 -7.63
CA ALA A 25 8.55 9.93 -8.24
C ALA A 25 7.23 9.60 -8.97
N PRO A 26 6.75 10.47 -9.90
CA PRO A 26 5.46 10.28 -10.58
C PRO A 26 5.38 8.95 -11.31
N LEU A 27 6.48 8.48 -11.91
CA LEU A 27 6.49 7.20 -12.65
C LEU A 27 6.15 6.01 -11.74
N ALA A 28 6.41 6.09 -10.42
CA ALA A 28 6.07 5.00 -9.51
C ALA A 28 4.55 4.94 -9.31
N LEU A 29 3.89 6.09 -9.26
CA LEU A 29 2.44 6.18 -9.15
C LEU A 29 1.74 5.81 -10.46
N LEU A 30 2.34 6.14 -11.61
CA LEU A 30 1.81 5.74 -12.93
C LEU A 30 1.65 4.22 -13.08
N LEU A 31 2.43 3.41 -12.34
CA LEU A 31 2.29 1.95 -12.33
C LEU A 31 0.91 1.47 -11.87
N VAL A 32 0.20 2.24 -11.02
CA VAL A 32 -1.17 1.94 -10.61
C VAL A 32 -2.20 2.86 -11.25
N MET A 33 -1.85 4.13 -11.47
CA MET A 33 -2.79 5.11 -12.01
C MET A 33 -3.20 4.76 -13.45
N VAL A 34 -2.27 4.31 -14.29
CA VAL A 34 -2.61 3.94 -15.67
C VAL A 34 -3.53 2.70 -15.70
N PRO A 35 -3.22 1.58 -15.01
CA PRO A 35 -4.14 0.45 -14.92
C PRO A 35 -5.51 0.79 -14.35
N GLU A 36 -5.59 1.64 -13.32
CA GLU A 36 -6.89 2.05 -12.74
C GLU A 36 -7.74 2.83 -13.75
N PHE A 37 -7.15 3.82 -14.43
CA PHE A 37 -7.88 4.58 -15.44
C PHE A 37 -8.35 3.70 -16.61
N VAL A 38 -7.52 2.73 -17.02
CA VAL A 38 -7.89 1.74 -18.04
C VAL A 38 -9.00 0.82 -17.54
N GLN A 39 -8.96 0.40 -16.27
CA GLN A 39 -10.04 -0.37 -15.65
C GLN A 39 -11.35 0.41 -15.70
N HIS A 40 -11.36 1.69 -15.30
CA HIS A 40 -12.57 2.51 -15.39
C HIS A 40 -13.10 2.59 -16.83
N ALA A 41 -12.23 2.85 -17.81
CA ALA A 41 -12.63 2.87 -19.21
C ALA A 41 -13.28 1.55 -19.67
N ALA A 42 -12.81 0.42 -19.15
CA ALA A 42 -13.40 -0.89 -19.40
C ALA A 42 -14.75 -1.07 -18.69
N GLU A 43 -14.85 -0.72 -17.41
CA GLU A 43 -16.09 -0.75 -16.62
C GLU A 43 -17.20 0.09 -17.25
N ILE A 44 -16.85 1.24 -17.82
CA ILE A 44 -17.76 2.13 -18.55
C ILE A 44 -18.30 1.44 -19.80
N ARG A 45 -17.43 0.83 -20.60
CA ARG A 45 -17.81 0.10 -21.82
C ARG A 45 -18.66 -1.12 -21.53
N LEU A 46 -18.46 -1.76 -20.37
CA LEU A 46 -19.29 -2.85 -19.88
C LEU A 46 -20.70 -2.39 -19.46
N GLY A 47 -20.93 -1.09 -19.29
CA GLY A 47 -22.20 -0.56 -18.78
C GLY A 47 -22.32 -0.65 -17.26
N MET A 48 -21.21 -0.85 -16.53
CA MET A 48 -21.20 -1.04 -15.08
C MET A 48 -21.74 0.18 -14.31
N PHE A 49 -21.62 1.39 -14.88
CA PHE A 49 -22.13 2.64 -14.29
C PHE A 49 -23.53 3.04 -14.76
N ALA A 50 -24.24 2.16 -15.48
CA ALA A 50 -25.61 2.45 -15.96
C ALA A 50 -26.64 2.47 -14.81
N SER A 51 -26.45 1.65 -13.77
CA SER A 51 -27.30 1.58 -12.59
C SER A 51 -26.58 0.87 -11.43
N ASP A 52 -27.10 1.01 -10.21
CA ASP A 52 -26.63 0.25 -9.04
C ASP A 52 -26.71 -1.28 -9.27
N GLU A 53 -27.74 -1.74 -9.99
CA GLU A 53 -27.93 -3.14 -10.31
C GLU A 53 -26.87 -3.64 -11.29
N ALA A 54 -26.58 -2.86 -12.34
CA ALA A 54 -25.51 -3.17 -13.29
C ALA A 54 -24.15 -3.22 -12.58
N PHE A 55 -23.89 -2.28 -11.66
CA PHE A 55 -22.66 -2.24 -10.87
C PHE A 55 -22.44 -3.53 -10.06
N ARG A 56 -23.50 -4.04 -9.42
CA ARG A 56 -23.42 -5.29 -8.63
C ARG A 56 -23.32 -6.53 -9.51
N THR A 57 -24.08 -6.56 -10.60
CA THR A 57 -24.15 -7.73 -11.50
C THR A 57 -22.84 -7.93 -12.24
N LEU A 58 -22.22 -6.84 -12.71
CA LEU A 58 -20.96 -6.87 -13.46
C LEU A 58 -19.72 -6.83 -12.56
N ALA A 59 -19.89 -6.81 -11.24
CA ALA A 59 -18.77 -6.82 -10.29
C ALA A 59 -17.90 -8.08 -10.45
N GLN A 60 -18.46 -9.21 -10.87
CA GLN A 60 -17.69 -10.45 -11.08
C GLN A 60 -17.38 -10.73 -12.55
N ASP A 61 -17.57 -9.74 -13.44
CA ASP A 61 -17.28 -9.89 -14.85
C ASP A 61 -15.78 -10.23 -15.08
N PRO A 62 -15.46 -11.26 -15.89
CA PRO A 62 -14.07 -11.67 -16.12
C PRO A 62 -13.19 -10.58 -16.75
N MET A 63 -13.75 -9.76 -17.64
CA MET A 63 -13.02 -8.67 -18.29
C MET A 63 -12.71 -7.57 -17.28
N ARG A 64 -13.68 -7.21 -16.42
CA ARG A 64 -13.43 -6.32 -15.27
C ARG A 64 -12.29 -6.85 -14.39
N TRP A 65 -12.33 -8.13 -14.01
CA TRP A 65 -11.31 -8.74 -13.15
C TRP A 65 -9.92 -8.82 -13.77
N ALA A 66 -9.80 -8.95 -15.09
CA ALA A 66 -8.52 -8.88 -15.77
C ALA A 66 -7.84 -7.52 -15.57
N TYR A 67 -8.58 -6.42 -15.79
CA TYR A 67 -8.08 -5.07 -15.52
C TYR A 67 -7.91 -4.80 -14.02
N GLY A 68 -8.81 -5.31 -13.18
CA GLY A 68 -8.68 -5.28 -11.72
C GLY A 68 -7.39 -5.94 -11.24
N THR A 69 -7.01 -7.07 -11.83
CA THR A 69 -5.75 -7.75 -11.50
C THR A 69 -4.54 -6.93 -11.93
N ALA A 70 -4.57 -6.33 -13.13
CA ALA A 70 -3.51 -5.43 -13.58
C ALA A 70 -3.34 -4.24 -12.64
N LYS A 71 -4.44 -3.65 -12.15
CA LYS A 71 -4.43 -2.62 -11.11
C LYS A 71 -3.80 -3.11 -9.81
N LEU A 72 -4.19 -4.27 -9.31
CA LEU A 72 -3.66 -4.80 -8.04
C LEU A 72 -2.14 -5.06 -8.13
N VAL A 73 -1.65 -5.59 -9.25
CA VAL A 73 -0.21 -5.73 -9.50
C VAL A 73 0.46 -4.36 -9.58
N GLY A 74 -0.12 -3.43 -10.33
CA GLY A 74 0.34 -2.04 -10.43
C GLY A 74 0.44 -1.34 -9.08
N LEU A 75 -0.55 -1.53 -8.22
CA LEU A 75 -0.61 -1.01 -6.86
C LEU A 75 0.53 -1.57 -6.00
N ALA A 76 0.73 -2.88 -6.01
CA ALA A 76 1.83 -3.51 -5.27
C ALA A 76 3.20 -2.98 -5.71
N LEU A 77 3.41 -2.82 -7.03
CA LEU A 77 4.63 -2.25 -7.59
C LEU A 77 4.79 -0.76 -7.24
N ALA A 78 3.72 0.04 -7.31
CA ALA A 78 3.73 1.45 -6.95
C ALA A 78 4.09 1.65 -5.47
N VAL A 79 3.53 0.83 -4.57
CA VAL A 79 3.89 0.82 -3.15
C VAL A 79 5.36 0.47 -2.96
N PHE A 80 5.83 -0.60 -3.60
CA PHE A 80 7.23 -1.03 -3.55
C PHE A 80 8.18 0.08 -4.00
N PHE A 81 7.98 0.65 -5.19
CA PHE A 81 8.85 1.68 -5.73
C PHE A 81 8.77 3.00 -4.96
N THR A 82 7.61 3.35 -4.39
CA THR A 82 7.49 4.52 -3.52
C THR A 82 8.30 4.33 -2.23
N ALA A 83 8.15 3.19 -1.56
CA ALA A 83 8.91 2.89 -0.35
C ALA A 83 10.43 2.89 -0.64
N ARG A 84 10.79 2.33 -1.80
CA ARG A 84 12.17 2.22 -2.26
C ARG A 84 12.76 3.57 -2.66
N PHE A 85 11.98 4.46 -3.28
CA PHE A 85 12.38 5.81 -3.60
C PHE A 85 12.89 6.55 -2.36
N TRP A 86 12.14 6.47 -1.24
CA TRP A 86 12.54 7.10 0.01
C TRP A 86 13.80 6.46 0.62
N ALA A 87 13.89 5.13 0.62
CA ALA A 87 15.07 4.43 1.11
C ALA A 87 16.33 4.79 0.31
N ASN A 88 16.22 4.82 -1.02
CA ASN A 88 17.31 5.22 -1.91
C ASN A 88 17.69 6.69 -1.72
N ARG A 89 16.71 7.58 -1.58
CA ARG A 89 16.94 9.00 -1.33
C ARG A 89 17.73 9.23 -0.03
N ALA A 90 17.32 8.58 1.06
CA ALA A 90 18.02 8.65 2.34
C ALA A 90 19.46 8.11 2.26
N ALA A 91 19.72 7.18 1.34
CA ALA A 91 21.04 6.63 1.07
C ALA A 91 21.85 7.39 -0.01
N GLY A 92 21.32 8.50 -0.55
CA GLY A 92 21.97 9.26 -1.62
C GLY A 92 22.05 8.53 -2.98
N ARG A 93 21.13 7.60 -3.24
CA ARG A 93 21.09 6.74 -4.43
C ARG A 93 19.99 7.17 -5.41
N PRO A 94 20.07 6.76 -6.70
CA PRO A 94 18.97 6.92 -7.64
C PRO A 94 17.70 6.24 -7.11
N GLY A 95 16.55 6.92 -7.19
CA GLY A 95 15.29 6.45 -6.62
C GLY A 95 14.84 5.05 -7.10
N TRP A 96 15.23 4.68 -8.32
CA TRP A 96 14.88 3.42 -8.98
C TRP A 96 15.85 2.26 -8.69
N SER A 97 16.90 2.49 -7.91
CA SER A 97 17.93 1.48 -7.71
C SER A 97 17.40 0.25 -6.97
N LEU A 98 17.74 -0.93 -7.47
CA LEU A 98 17.50 -2.23 -6.85
C LEU A 98 18.79 -2.87 -6.29
N SER A 99 19.94 -2.19 -6.43
CA SER A 99 21.27 -2.78 -6.21
C SER A 99 21.52 -3.27 -4.78
N ASP A 100 20.86 -2.66 -3.80
CA ASP A 100 21.08 -2.91 -2.37
C ASP A 100 19.95 -3.68 -1.71
N ILE A 101 18.99 -4.21 -2.47
CA ILE A 101 17.96 -5.10 -1.92
C ILE A 101 18.64 -6.22 -1.13
N ALA A 102 18.22 -6.37 0.13
CA ALA A 102 18.65 -7.44 0.99
C ALA A 102 17.73 -8.65 0.74
N TRP A 103 18.06 -9.43 -0.30
CA TRP A 103 17.26 -10.56 -0.77
C TRP A 103 16.96 -11.61 0.31
N ARG A 104 17.88 -11.83 1.24
CA ARG A 104 17.68 -12.80 2.33
C ARG A 104 16.56 -12.36 3.30
N PRO A 105 16.61 -11.18 3.95
CA PRO A 105 15.48 -10.67 4.72
C PRO A 105 14.18 -10.60 3.90
N LEU A 106 14.26 -10.12 2.65
CA LEU A 106 13.10 -10.04 1.75
C LEU A 106 12.43 -11.41 1.56
N ALA A 107 13.20 -12.42 1.15
CA ALA A 107 12.70 -13.77 0.92
C ALA A 107 12.18 -14.44 2.19
N LEU A 108 12.86 -14.25 3.32
CA LEU A 108 12.41 -14.80 4.61
C LEU A 108 11.10 -14.16 5.08
N GLY A 109 10.98 -12.84 4.95
CA GLY A 109 9.74 -12.13 5.26
C GLY A 109 8.59 -12.63 4.39
N LEU A 110 8.81 -12.69 3.06
CA LEU A 110 7.83 -13.22 2.11
C LEU A 110 7.42 -14.67 2.43
N LEU A 111 8.39 -15.53 2.76
CA LEU A 111 8.13 -16.92 3.14
C LEU A 111 7.22 -17.00 4.36
N ILE A 112 7.46 -16.17 5.40
CA ILE A 112 6.59 -16.12 6.59
C ILE A 112 5.18 -15.70 6.20
N LEU A 113 5.03 -14.65 5.39
CA LEU A 113 3.72 -14.21 4.91
C LEU A 113 2.96 -15.33 4.19
N VAL A 114 3.62 -16.01 3.24
CA VAL A 114 3.02 -17.12 2.49
C VAL A 114 2.62 -18.25 3.44
N LEU A 115 3.53 -18.72 4.29
CA LEU A 115 3.27 -19.82 5.22
C LEU A 115 2.13 -19.49 6.20
N CYS A 116 2.05 -18.24 6.68
CA CYS A 116 0.96 -17.79 7.54
C CYS A 116 -0.38 -17.65 6.80
N SER A 117 -0.38 -17.40 5.48
CA SER A 117 -1.62 -17.35 4.68
C SER A 117 -2.17 -18.72 4.28
N LEU A 118 -1.31 -19.75 4.17
CA LEU A 118 -1.71 -21.07 3.67
C LEU A 118 -2.88 -21.70 4.44
N PRO A 119 -2.92 -21.71 5.79
CA PRO A 119 -4.00 -22.36 6.52
C PRO A 119 -5.39 -21.80 6.21
N GLY A 120 -5.50 -20.50 5.89
CA GLY A 120 -6.78 -19.89 5.49
C GLY A 120 -7.27 -20.34 4.11
N SER A 121 -6.39 -20.90 3.28
CA SER A 121 -6.69 -21.39 1.93
C SER A 121 -6.92 -22.90 1.83
N LEU A 122 -6.66 -23.64 2.90
CA LEU A 122 -6.77 -25.11 2.92
C LEU A 122 -8.07 -25.55 3.60
N PRO A 123 -8.76 -26.59 3.08
CA PRO A 123 -9.96 -27.13 3.71
C PRO A 123 -9.57 -27.99 4.93
N LEU A 124 -9.26 -27.34 6.05
CA LEU A 124 -8.78 -28.00 7.27
C LEU A 124 -9.88 -28.68 8.11
N GLY A 125 -11.15 -28.60 7.68
CA GLY A 125 -12.29 -29.22 8.39
C GLY A 125 -12.56 -28.64 9.78
N LEU A 126 -12.08 -27.43 10.05
CA LEU A 126 -12.21 -26.76 11.35
C LEU A 126 -13.57 -26.06 11.50
N GLY A 127 -14.09 -26.05 12.72
CA GLY A 127 -15.27 -25.26 13.07
C GLY A 127 -15.01 -23.74 12.93
N PRO A 128 -16.05 -22.90 12.70
CA PRO A 128 -15.88 -21.48 12.38
C PRO A 128 -15.03 -20.69 13.40
N ALA A 129 -15.25 -20.92 14.70
CA ALA A 129 -14.51 -20.23 15.76
C ALA A 129 -13.02 -20.60 15.76
N ALA A 130 -12.68 -21.87 15.50
CA ALA A 130 -11.29 -22.32 15.42
C ALA A 130 -10.59 -21.74 14.19
N SER A 131 -11.27 -21.71 13.04
CA SER A 131 -10.76 -21.09 11.81
C SER A 131 -10.46 -19.61 12.01
N LEU A 132 -11.37 -18.87 12.66
CA LEU A 132 -11.16 -17.46 12.98
C LEU A 132 -9.96 -17.27 13.93
N ALA A 133 -9.90 -18.03 15.01
CA ALA A 133 -8.82 -17.92 16.00
C ALA A 133 -7.44 -18.20 15.38
N ILE A 134 -7.33 -19.22 14.52
CA ILE A 134 -6.10 -19.55 13.79
C ILE A 134 -5.76 -18.44 12.80
N GLY A 135 -6.73 -17.95 12.03
CA GLY A 135 -6.51 -16.86 11.07
C GLY A 135 -5.98 -15.59 11.74
N LEU A 136 -6.57 -15.18 12.86
CA LEU A 136 -6.09 -14.03 13.64
C LEU A 136 -4.68 -14.26 14.20
N SER A 137 -4.42 -15.45 14.74
CA SER A 137 -3.11 -15.80 15.30
C SER A 137 -2.02 -15.79 14.24
N LEU A 138 -2.27 -16.38 13.07
CA LEU A 138 -1.32 -16.40 11.95
C LEU A 138 -1.10 -15.01 11.37
N THR A 139 -2.17 -14.20 11.28
CA THR A 139 -2.06 -12.79 10.88
C THR A 139 -1.13 -12.04 11.81
N LEU A 140 -1.33 -12.15 13.14
CA LEU A 140 -0.47 -11.51 14.13
C LEU A 140 0.99 -12.00 14.03
N VAL A 141 1.20 -13.31 13.92
CA VAL A 141 2.55 -13.91 13.79
C VAL A 141 3.26 -13.47 12.50
N SER A 142 2.51 -13.13 11.45
CA SER A 142 3.07 -12.66 10.18
C SER A 142 3.56 -11.21 10.22
N LEU A 143 3.10 -10.38 11.16
CA LEU A 143 3.43 -8.94 11.20
C LEU A 143 4.94 -8.67 11.30
N PRO A 144 5.71 -9.35 12.17
CA PRO A 144 7.17 -9.30 12.12
C PRO A 144 7.76 -9.70 10.75
N GLY A 145 7.16 -10.69 10.07
CA GLY A 145 7.55 -11.09 8.71
C GLY A 145 7.41 -9.95 7.70
N VAL A 146 6.34 -9.14 7.80
CA VAL A 146 6.18 -7.91 7.00
C VAL A 146 7.32 -6.92 7.26
N VAL A 147 7.70 -6.71 8.52
CA VAL A 147 8.82 -5.81 8.88
C VAL A 147 10.15 -6.34 8.34
N LEU A 148 10.36 -7.65 8.39
CA LEU A 148 11.55 -8.30 7.83
C LEU A 148 11.62 -8.16 6.30
N MET A 149 10.46 -8.31 5.63
CA MET A 149 10.32 -8.09 4.20
C MET A 149 10.68 -6.65 3.83
N ILE A 150 10.14 -5.67 4.57
CA ILE A 150 10.41 -4.24 4.40
C ILE A 150 11.89 -3.91 4.62
N ALA A 151 12.51 -4.49 5.67
CA ALA A 151 13.96 -4.37 5.88
C ALA A 151 14.75 -4.86 4.65
N GLY A 152 14.30 -5.97 4.05
CA GLY A 152 14.80 -6.50 2.78
C GLY A 152 14.72 -5.50 1.63
N ILE A 153 13.54 -4.90 1.43
CA ILE A 153 13.29 -3.87 0.42
C ILE A 153 14.22 -2.66 0.60
N PHE A 154 14.49 -2.27 1.84
CA PHE A 154 15.35 -1.12 2.17
C PHE A 154 16.84 -1.44 2.21
N GLY A 155 17.22 -2.70 2.03
CA GLY A 155 18.62 -3.12 2.00
C GLY A 155 19.27 -3.31 3.36
N ASP A 156 18.48 -3.39 4.44
CA ASP A 156 18.99 -3.64 5.79
C ASP A 156 19.32 -5.13 5.96
N ARG A 157 20.58 -5.47 5.69
CA ARG A 157 21.11 -6.84 5.83
C ARG A 157 21.33 -7.26 7.29
N ALA A 158 21.38 -6.30 8.21
CA ALA A 158 21.61 -6.56 9.63
C ALA A 158 20.32 -6.94 10.35
N PHE A 159 19.16 -6.48 9.85
CA PHE A 159 17.85 -6.81 10.42
C PHE A 159 17.46 -8.25 10.11
N GLY A 160 17.70 -9.14 11.08
CA GLY A 160 17.42 -10.57 10.95
C GLY A 160 16.05 -11.00 11.48
N LEU A 161 15.74 -12.29 11.35
CA LEU A 161 14.51 -12.90 11.84
C LEU A 161 14.29 -12.65 13.35
N ARG A 162 15.34 -12.80 14.15
CA ARG A 162 15.28 -12.53 15.59
C ARG A 162 14.88 -11.09 15.87
N ASP A 163 15.41 -10.14 15.10
CA ASP A 163 15.13 -8.72 15.28
C ASP A 163 13.70 -8.38 14.90
N ALA A 164 13.18 -9.00 13.85
CA ALA A 164 11.78 -8.89 13.48
C ALA A 164 10.85 -9.26 14.65
N TYR A 165 11.07 -10.41 15.30
CA TYR A 165 10.19 -10.89 16.36
C TYR A 165 10.44 -10.27 17.75
N VAL A 166 11.64 -9.76 18.02
CA VAL A 166 11.97 -9.13 19.31
C VAL A 166 11.76 -7.61 19.27
N ARG A 167 12.16 -6.96 18.18
CA ARG A 167 12.22 -5.49 18.06
C ARG A 167 11.26 -4.94 16.99
N GLY A 168 10.85 -5.78 16.04
CA GLY A 168 10.04 -5.39 14.89
C GLY A 168 8.60 -5.02 15.23
N TRP A 169 8.04 -5.43 16.37
CA TRP A 169 6.67 -5.08 16.75
C TRP A 169 6.42 -3.56 16.81
N SER A 170 7.38 -2.81 17.35
CA SER A 170 7.28 -1.34 17.39
C SER A 170 7.28 -0.73 15.98
N LYS A 171 8.06 -1.29 15.05
CA LYS A 171 8.07 -0.89 13.63
C LYS A 171 6.77 -1.28 12.96
N ALA A 172 6.26 -2.49 13.19
CA ALA A 172 4.99 -2.98 12.64
C ALA A 172 3.82 -2.08 13.05
N LEU A 173 3.72 -1.76 14.34
CA LEU A 173 2.67 -0.88 14.85
C LEU A 173 2.78 0.53 14.26
N ARG A 174 3.99 1.08 14.11
CA ARG A 174 4.18 2.39 13.50
C ARG A 174 3.82 2.40 12.01
N ILE A 175 4.26 1.38 11.27
CA ILE A 175 3.89 1.20 9.86
C ILE A 175 2.37 1.12 9.73
N ALA A 176 1.72 0.31 10.56
CA ALA A 176 0.26 0.21 10.60
C ALA A 176 -0.40 1.56 10.92
N LEU A 177 0.12 2.31 11.89
CA LEU A 177 -0.38 3.64 12.24
C LEU A 177 -0.21 4.65 11.09
N TYR A 178 0.88 4.57 10.32
CA TYR A 178 1.17 5.51 9.24
C TYR A 178 0.40 5.19 7.97
N ILE A 179 -0.03 3.94 7.80
CA ILE A 179 -0.75 3.48 6.60
C ILE A 179 -2.25 3.37 6.86
N ALA A 180 -2.68 2.66 7.90
CA ALA A 180 -4.08 2.21 8.01
C ALA A 180 -5.11 3.34 8.14
N PRO A 181 -4.92 4.37 8.99
CA PRO A 181 -5.88 5.48 9.06
C PRO A 181 -6.05 6.25 7.73
N PRO A 182 -4.98 6.75 7.07
CA PRO A 182 -5.13 7.43 5.78
C PRO A 182 -5.59 6.48 4.67
N TRP A 183 -5.16 5.22 4.66
CA TRP A 183 -5.63 4.22 3.71
C TRP A 183 -7.14 4.00 3.82
N LEU A 184 -7.66 3.80 5.04
CA LEU A 184 -9.09 3.62 5.28
C LEU A 184 -9.89 4.83 4.79
N PHE A 185 -9.41 6.04 5.08
CA PHE A 185 -10.05 7.26 4.59
C PHE A 185 -10.08 7.30 3.04
N LEU A 186 -8.96 6.99 2.39
CA LEU A 186 -8.87 6.99 0.92
C LEU A 186 -9.68 5.88 0.28
N GLN A 187 -9.79 4.71 0.91
CA GLN A 187 -10.66 3.63 0.47
C GLN A 187 -12.13 4.06 0.49
N LEU A 188 -12.56 4.71 1.57
CA LEU A 188 -13.93 5.26 1.67
C LEU A 188 -14.17 6.36 0.62
N LEU A 189 -13.17 7.21 0.37
CA LEU A 189 -13.26 8.25 -0.65
C LEU A 189 -13.37 7.65 -2.06
N HIS A 190 -12.58 6.62 -2.37
CA HIS A 190 -12.63 5.86 -3.61
C HIS A 190 -14.03 5.24 -3.83
N GLU A 191 -14.57 4.53 -2.84
CA GLU A 191 -15.92 3.95 -2.91
C GLU A 191 -17.03 5.00 -3.05
N ALA A 192 -16.92 6.10 -2.31
CA ALA A 192 -17.85 7.22 -2.41
C ALA A 192 -17.80 7.88 -3.81
N ASN A 193 -16.62 7.97 -4.41
CA ASN A 193 -16.45 8.55 -5.74
C ASN A 193 -17.10 7.68 -6.83
N HIS A 194 -16.95 6.35 -6.77
CA HIS A 194 -17.68 5.43 -7.64
C HIS A 194 -19.20 5.61 -7.52
N THR A 195 -19.71 5.75 -6.30
CA THR A 195 -21.14 5.97 -6.05
C THR A 195 -21.60 7.32 -6.62
N ALA A 196 -20.80 8.38 -6.41
CA ALA A 196 -21.09 9.72 -6.90
C ALA A 196 -21.09 9.83 -8.42
N ALA A 197 -20.36 8.95 -9.12
CA ALA A 197 -20.28 8.93 -10.58
C ALA A 197 -21.58 8.41 -11.24
N LEU A 198 -22.40 7.63 -10.54
CA LEU A 198 -23.63 7.08 -11.11
C LEU A 198 -24.62 8.18 -11.51
N GLY A 199 -25.11 8.10 -12.74
CA GLY A 199 -26.10 9.04 -13.29
C GLY A 199 -25.57 10.46 -13.56
N GLN A 200 -24.26 10.69 -13.47
CA GLN A 200 -23.68 12.00 -13.77
C GLN A 200 -23.57 12.25 -15.29
N PRO A 201 -23.58 13.53 -15.74
CA PRO A 201 -23.26 13.87 -17.11
C PRO A 201 -21.82 13.47 -17.48
N ASP A 202 -21.59 13.08 -18.74
CA ASP A 202 -20.32 12.54 -19.25
C ASP A 202 -19.06 13.29 -18.80
N ALA A 203 -19.05 14.62 -18.89
CA ALA A 203 -17.88 15.41 -18.52
C ALA A 203 -17.54 15.29 -17.03
N LEU A 204 -18.55 15.35 -16.16
CA LEU A 204 -18.36 15.19 -14.72
C LEU A 204 -17.99 13.74 -14.38
N PHE A 205 -18.64 12.79 -15.03
CA PHE A 205 -18.36 11.36 -14.87
C PHE A 205 -16.88 11.03 -15.15
N TRP A 206 -16.34 11.45 -16.29
CA TRP A 206 -14.92 11.26 -16.61
C TRP A 206 -13.99 12.04 -15.69
N GLY A 207 -14.40 13.22 -15.24
CA GLY A 207 -13.69 13.98 -14.20
C GLY A 207 -13.56 13.20 -12.89
N LEU A 208 -14.63 12.52 -12.46
CA LEU A 208 -14.65 11.67 -11.26
C LEU A 208 -13.76 10.44 -11.44
N MET A 209 -13.72 9.81 -12.61
CA MET A 209 -12.83 8.66 -12.88
C MET A 209 -11.35 9.08 -12.90
N ALA A 210 -11.04 10.26 -13.44
CA ALA A 210 -9.69 10.82 -13.38
C ALA A 210 -9.29 11.16 -11.94
N PHE A 211 -10.21 11.73 -11.15
CA PHE A 211 -9.98 11.99 -9.73
C PHE A 211 -9.76 10.69 -8.94
N ASP A 212 -10.56 9.66 -9.21
CA ASP A 212 -10.43 8.34 -8.58
C ASP A 212 -9.04 7.73 -8.79
N THR A 213 -8.56 7.82 -10.02
CA THR A 213 -7.23 7.38 -10.41
C THR A 213 -6.15 8.09 -9.58
N LEU A 214 -6.31 9.38 -9.30
CA LEU A 214 -5.40 10.12 -8.41
C LEU A 214 -5.51 9.64 -6.96
N VAL A 215 -6.72 9.33 -6.48
CA VAL A 215 -6.95 8.77 -5.13
C VAL A 215 -6.21 7.44 -4.97
N VAL A 216 -6.29 6.54 -5.95
CA VAL A 216 -5.56 5.26 -5.93
C VAL A 216 -4.04 5.45 -6.01
N GLY A 217 -3.57 6.41 -6.81
CA GLY A 217 -2.17 6.85 -6.78
C GLY A 217 -1.73 7.33 -5.39
N LEU A 218 -2.58 8.09 -4.70
CA LEU A 218 -2.33 8.56 -3.34
C LEU A 218 -2.34 7.42 -2.31
N MET A 219 -3.20 6.41 -2.48
CA MET A 219 -3.19 5.20 -1.64
C MET A 219 -1.83 4.49 -1.73
N ALA A 220 -1.31 4.31 -2.95
CA ALA A 220 0.03 3.75 -3.16
C ALA A 220 1.12 4.62 -2.51
N ALA A 221 1.03 5.94 -2.66
CA ALA A 221 1.98 6.88 -2.09
C ALA A 221 2.00 6.84 -0.55
N VAL A 222 0.82 6.78 0.07
CA VAL A 222 0.63 6.64 1.52
C VAL A 222 1.19 5.31 2.02
N ALA A 223 0.86 4.20 1.37
CA ALA A 223 1.35 2.89 1.79
C ALA A 223 2.88 2.78 1.66
N GLY A 224 3.47 3.22 0.55
CA GLY A 224 4.91 3.18 0.36
C GLY A 224 5.68 4.12 1.29
N THR A 225 5.22 5.36 1.43
CA THR A 225 5.84 6.34 2.33
C THR A 225 5.68 5.93 3.79
N GLY A 226 4.48 5.48 4.19
CA GLY A 226 4.20 5.01 5.54
C GLY A 226 5.03 3.76 5.91
N ALA A 227 5.28 2.86 4.96
CA ALA A 227 6.15 1.71 5.17
C ALA A 227 7.60 2.16 5.47
N HIS A 228 8.13 3.10 4.69
CA HIS A 228 9.47 3.65 4.91
C HIS A 228 9.58 4.42 6.23
N HIS A 229 8.76 5.46 6.39
CA HIS A 229 8.80 6.37 7.54
C HIS A 229 8.45 5.63 8.84
N GLY A 230 7.52 4.67 8.79
CA GLY A 230 7.19 3.81 9.92
C GLY A 230 8.34 2.88 10.32
N PHE A 231 9.10 2.36 9.34
CA PHE A 231 10.25 1.51 9.59
C PHE A 231 11.42 2.28 10.21
N VAL A 232 11.80 3.43 9.66
CA VAL A 232 12.93 4.23 10.16
C VAL A 232 12.60 5.00 11.44
N GLY A 233 11.32 5.32 11.64
CA GLY A 233 10.81 6.01 12.82
C GLY A 233 10.95 7.54 12.77
N PRO A 234 10.20 8.26 13.62
CA PRO A 234 9.97 9.70 13.49
C PRO A 234 11.22 10.58 13.64
N ARG A 235 12.24 10.08 14.35
CA ARG A 235 13.51 10.82 14.57
C ARG A 235 14.46 10.75 13.37
N ALA A 236 14.28 9.74 12.51
CA ALA A 236 15.09 9.54 11.31
C ALA A 236 14.49 10.22 10.07
N ILE A 237 13.27 10.77 10.17
CA ILE A 237 12.66 11.53 9.08
C ILE A 237 13.26 12.94 9.08
N ASN A 238 14.16 13.21 8.12
CA ASN A 238 14.79 14.51 7.97
C ASN A 238 13.83 15.50 7.28
N PRO A 239 13.41 16.61 7.93
CA PRO A 239 12.52 17.59 7.30
C PRO A 239 13.20 18.45 6.23
N GLU A 240 14.52 18.66 6.36
CA GLU A 240 15.31 19.64 5.59
C GLU A 240 15.80 19.08 4.24
N GLU A 241 16.05 17.76 4.19
CA GLU A 241 16.28 17.03 2.93
C GLU A 241 15.11 17.16 1.93
N VAL A 242 13.95 17.62 2.41
CA VAL A 242 12.71 17.70 1.64
C VAL A 242 12.28 19.15 1.36
N SER A 243 13.02 20.17 1.79
CA SER A 243 12.78 21.60 1.46
C SER A 243 13.66 22.13 0.33
N ALA A 244 14.66 21.37 -0.13
CA ALA A 244 15.63 21.82 -1.12
C ALA A 244 15.17 21.68 -2.61
N ILE A 245 13.86 21.59 -2.89
CA ILE A 245 13.31 21.41 -4.26
C ILE A 245 11.98 22.17 -4.47
#